data_AF-A0A3C1UL92-F1
#
_entry.id   AF-A0A3C1UL92-F1
#
_cell.length_a   1.000
_cell.length_b   1.000
_cell.length_c   1.000
_cell.angle_alpha   90.00
_cell.angle_beta   90.00
_cell.angle_gamma   90.00
#
_symmetry.space_group_name_H-M   'P 1'
#
loop_
_entity.id
_entity.type
_entity.pdbx_description
1 polymer ?
#
loop_
_entity_poly.entity_id
_entity_poly.type
_entity_poly.pdbx_seq_one_letter_code
_entity_poly.pdbx_strand_id
1 'polypeptide(L)'
;VDAPASLIELEKDTPEINEALEFLDSNGLKADEETLRMLGRAIMYLASFDATIVKTSPLPPGTNKEFLLAIQADKEMAALIFNDLVPYLQKRVLEDHYQMSPDRMLDVMNRYGPLDWRHGDSHGIYWSEQGVKVSRALERREQINELSLVRGRLMMIINLMRSGKIDYDAVSKRIDLLPDPRFAPKFETAIEDALELINSDQGVAAADFGLAEEADLFATWETFLNLATILNFLYGDEAEAQKYFKQYKKLLSQQGFDEEPAFQGTLENFVAIRFADMAEVKLGDLRQLIDAMIRRSLVQGLAQGNLKTFNRFIKLAKAVYDKRYGAAERGEDTMLDYNKLLPFPKLLENSFQKVITEESLAILLRARMWAWAPEQLRQSVYQSTKDTLERQALAADLDPLRAFPPPQGDDQSASEKPTTTSISE
;
A
#
# COMPACT_ATOMS: atom_id res chain seq x y z
N VAL A 1 -11.03 -3.37 -20.89
CA VAL A 1 -12.08 -4.34 -21.28
C VAL A 1 -12.41 -4.12 -22.75
N ASP A 2 -12.71 -2.88 -23.15
CA ASP A 2 -13.21 -2.57 -24.51
C ASP A 2 -12.13 -2.40 -25.60
N ALA A 3 -10.85 -2.66 -25.31
CA ALA A 3 -9.81 -2.55 -26.33
C ALA A 3 -10.00 -3.64 -27.42
N PRO A 4 -9.80 -3.32 -28.72
CA PRO A 4 -9.95 -4.28 -29.82
C PRO A 4 -9.10 -5.54 -29.65
N ALA A 5 -9.55 -6.68 -30.19
CA ALA A 5 -8.85 -7.95 -30.07
C ALA A 5 -7.67 -8.08 -31.05
N SER A 6 -7.65 -7.30 -32.13
CA SER A 6 -6.61 -7.31 -33.15
C SER A 6 -6.32 -5.92 -33.70
N LEU A 7 -5.13 -5.73 -34.28
CA LEU A 7 -4.77 -4.46 -34.93
C LEU A 7 -5.73 -4.13 -36.09
N ILE A 8 -6.18 -5.13 -36.84
CA ILE A 8 -7.16 -4.96 -37.93
C ILE A 8 -8.49 -4.41 -37.41
N GLU A 9 -8.93 -4.88 -36.23
CA GLU A 9 -10.14 -4.37 -35.59
C GLU A 9 -9.95 -2.95 -35.07
N LEU A 10 -8.77 -2.64 -34.50
CA LEU A 10 -8.42 -1.28 -34.09
C LEU A 10 -8.38 -0.31 -35.28
N GLU A 11 -7.79 -0.70 -36.40
CA GLU A 11 -7.77 0.11 -37.64
C GLU A 11 -9.16 0.32 -38.22
N LYS A 12 -10.07 -0.63 -38.02
CA LYS A 12 -11.45 -0.50 -38.48
C LYS A 12 -12.27 0.43 -37.59
N ASP A 13 -12.10 0.31 -36.28
CA ASP A 13 -12.86 1.07 -35.29
C ASP A 13 -12.31 2.51 -35.12
N THR A 14 -10.99 2.68 -35.29
CA THR A 14 -10.26 3.95 -35.23
C THR A 14 -9.30 4.06 -36.44
N PRO A 15 -9.77 4.45 -37.64
CA PRO A 15 -8.95 4.52 -38.85
C PRO A 15 -7.72 5.43 -38.75
N GLU A 16 -7.82 6.49 -37.94
CA GLU A 16 -6.75 7.45 -37.64
C GLU A 16 -5.54 6.77 -36.99
N ILE A 17 -5.69 5.57 -36.40
CA ILE A 17 -4.60 4.82 -35.77
C ILE A 17 -3.43 4.57 -36.73
N ASN A 18 -3.69 4.52 -38.04
CA ASN A 18 -2.64 4.39 -39.05
C ASN A 18 -1.63 5.54 -38.99
N GLU A 19 -2.07 6.76 -38.66
CA GLU A 19 -1.20 7.90 -38.46
C GLU A 19 -0.27 7.70 -37.25
N ALA A 20 -0.79 7.11 -36.15
CA ALA A 20 0.02 6.76 -35.00
C ALA A 20 1.04 5.65 -35.29
N LEU A 21 0.68 4.66 -36.11
CA LEU A 21 1.60 3.60 -36.54
C LEU A 21 2.73 4.18 -37.41
N GLU A 22 2.39 5.02 -38.40
CA GLU A 22 3.38 5.71 -39.23
C GLU A 22 4.26 6.67 -38.41
N PHE A 23 3.68 7.32 -37.40
CA PHE A 23 4.40 8.20 -36.49
C PHE A 23 5.40 7.44 -35.63
N LEU A 24 5.05 6.25 -35.12
CA LEU A 24 5.99 5.36 -34.42
C LEU A 24 7.13 4.93 -35.33
N ASP A 25 6.82 4.43 -36.53
CA ASP A 25 7.81 3.96 -37.50
C ASP A 25 8.79 5.08 -37.91
N SER A 26 8.28 6.29 -38.13
CA SER A 26 9.08 7.48 -38.45
C SER A 26 10.04 7.88 -37.32
N ASN A 27 9.74 7.50 -36.08
CA ASN A 27 10.58 7.68 -34.91
C ASN A 27 11.40 6.43 -34.55
N GLY A 28 11.41 5.41 -35.42
CA GLY A 28 12.17 4.16 -35.23
C GLY A 28 11.59 3.24 -34.17
N LEU A 29 10.30 3.38 -33.84
CA LEU A 29 9.56 2.54 -32.89
C LEU A 29 8.55 1.67 -33.64
N LYS A 30 8.02 0.66 -32.95
CA LYS A 30 6.97 -0.22 -33.47
C LYS A 30 5.82 -0.33 -32.49
N ALA A 31 4.64 -0.69 -32.97
CA ALA A 31 3.49 -1.00 -32.11
C ALA A 31 3.67 -2.38 -31.44
N ASP A 32 4.54 -2.46 -30.44
CA ASP A 32 4.89 -3.69 -29.74
C ASP A 32 5.08 -3.50 -28.22
N GLU A 33 5.37 -4.61 -27.54
CA GLU A 33 5.60 -4.64 -26.10
C GLU A 33 6.83 -3.80 -25.68
N GLU A 34 7.85 -3.69 -26.52
CA GLU A 34 9.05 -2.91 -26.20
C GLU A 34 8.72 -1.42 -26.10
N THR A 35 7.97 -0.90 -27.07
CA THR A 35 7.50 0.49 -27.06
C THR A 35 6.54 0.74 -25.89
N LEU A 36 5.62 -0.18 -25.62
CA LEU A 36 4.74 -0.10 -24.45
C LEU A 36 5.53 -0.02 -23.14
N ARG A 37 6.56 -0.87 -22.98
CA ARG A 37 7.43 -0.87 -21.79
C ARG A 37 8.28 0.38 -21.70
N MET A 38 8.76 0.91 -22.82
CA MET A 38 9.49 2.18 -22.86
C MET A 38 8.61 3.33 -22.36
N LEU A 39 7.40 3.48 -22.92
CA LEU A 39 6.42 4.49 -22.52
C LEU A 39 6.06 4.37 -21.04
N GLY A 40 5.72 3.16 -20.58
CA GLY A 40 5.39 2.91 -19.18
C GLY A 40 6.52 3.29 -18.22
N ARG A 41 7.77 2.92 -18.53
CA ARG A 41 8.93 3.31 -17.71
C ARG A 41 9.15 4.82 -17.71
N ALA A 42 9.02 5.49 -18.86
CA ALA A 42 9.14 6.93 -18.93
C ALA A 42 8.10 7.63 -18.05
N ILE A 43 6.83 7.23 -18.12
CA ILE A 43 5.75 7.77 -17.27
C ILE A 43 6.07 7.57 -15.79
N MET A 44 6.52 6.38 -15.39
CA MET A 44 6.85 6.09 -13.99
C MET A 44 8.01 6.96 -13.47
N TYR A 45 9.00 7.27 -14.31
CA TYR A 45 10.10 8.18 -13.94
C TYR A 45 9.63 9.63 -13.86
N LEU A 46 8.78 10.07 -14.79
CA LEU A 46 8.21 11.42 -14.77
C LEU A 46 7.28 11.65 -13.57
N ALA A 47 6.59 10.61 -13.11
CA ALA A 47 5.73 10.65 -11.92
C ALA A 47 6.48 10.48 -10.59
N SER A 48 7.79 10.22 -10.62
CA SER A 48 8.59 9.96 -9.41
C SER A 48 8.73 11.23 -8.57
N PHE A 49 8.38 11.12 -7.29
CA PHE A 49 8.65 12.19 -6.34
C PHE A 49 10.15 12.28 -6.04
N ASP A 50 10.86 11.15 -5.95
CA ASP A 50 12.29 11.17 -5.65
C ASP A 50 13.10 11.83 -6.78
N ALA A 51 12.57 11.86 -8.01
CA ALA A 51 13.13 12.65 -9.13
C ALA A 51 13.26 14.15 -8.81
N THR A 52 12.35 14.69 -7.97
CA THR A 52 12.40 16.10 -7.55
C THR A 52 13.51 16.36 -6.53
N ILE A 53 13.93 15.33 -5.80
CA ILE A 53 14.97 15.38 -4.78
C ILE A 53 16.36 15.16 -5.40
N VAL A 54 16.49 14.18 -6.30
CA VAL A 54 17.78 13.85 -6.90
C VAL A 54 18.20 14.87 -7.96
N LYS A 55 19.51 15.02 -8.15
CA LYS A 55 20.08 15.95 -9.13
C LYS A 55 19.91 15.44 -10.58
N THR A 56 19.89 14.12 -10.76
CA THR A 56 20.00 13.43 -12.05
C THR A 56 19.03 12.25 -12.16
N SER A 57 17.89 12.46 -12.81
CA SER A 57 17.51 11.77 -14.06
C SER A 57 15.98 11.82 -14.25
N PRO A 58 15.45 12.57 -15.23
CA PRO A 58 14.01 12.58 -15.48
C PRO A 58 13.53 11.37 -16.30
N LEU A 59 14.43 10.64 -16.98
CA LEU A 59 14.07 9.53 -17.86
C LEU A 59 15.01 8.33 -17.69
N PRO A 60 14.52 7.09 -17.86
CA PRO A 60 15.32 5.88 -17.75
C PRO A 60 16.19 5.62 -18.99
N PRO A 61 17.26 4.81 -18.87
CA PRO A 61 18.01 4.30 -20.02
C PRO A 61 17.12 3.60 -21.04
N GLY A 62 17.42 3.76 -22.33
CA GLY A 62 16.63 3.18 -23.43
C GLY A 62 15.37 3.97 -23.79
N THR A 63 15.15 5.14 -23.20
CA THR A 63 14.06 6.03 -23.59
C THR A 63 14.40 6.77 -24.89
N ASN A 64 13.51 6.70 -25.89
CA ASN A 64 13.56 7.55 -27.08
C ASN A 64 13.07 8.97 -26.71
N LYS A 65 14.00 9.89 -26.49
CA LYS A 65 13.69 11.24 -25.97
C LYS A 65 13.05 12.10 -27.04
N GLU A 66 13.52 11.98 -28.28
CA GLU A 66 13.02 12.67 -29.45
C GLU A 66 11.54 12.35 -29.66
N PHE A 67 11.18 11.06 -29.57
CA PHE A 67 9.79 10.63 -29.64
C PHE A 67 8.94 11.19 -28.49
N LEU A 68 9.42 11.14 -27.24
CA LEU A 68 8.67 11.70 -26.10
C LEU A 68 8.43 13.22 -26.25
N LEU A 69 9.41 13.96 -26.77
CA LEU A 69 9.24 15.38 -27.06
C LEU A 69 8.27 15.61 -28.22
N ALA A 70 8.31 14.75 -29.24
CA ALA A 70 7.42 14.84 -30.40
C ALA A 70 5.96 14.58 -30.00
N ILE A 71 5.66 13.53 -29.21
CA ILE A 71 4.30 13.29 -28.69
C ILE A 71 3.87 14.39 -27.72
N GLN A 72 4.77 14.97 -26.93
CA GLN A 72 4.42 16.06 -26.02
C GLN A 72 4.00 17.33 -26.79
N ALA A 73 4.61 17.56 -27.96
CA ALA A 73 4.29 18.69 -28.83
C ALA A 73 2.99 18.50 -29.62
N ASP A 74 2.57 17.25 -29.86
CA ASP A 74 1.37 16.89 -30.62
C ASP A 74 0.34 16.18 -29.73
N LYS A 75 -0.62 16.95 -29.22
CA LYS A 75 -1.64 16.44 -28.30
C LYS A 75 -2.62 15.47 -28.96
N GLU A 76 -2.91 15.64 -30.25
CA GLU A 76 -3.85 14.77 -30.97
C GLU A 76 -3.19 13.41 -31.20
N MET A 77 -1.93 13.41 -31.65
CA MET A 77 -1.13 12.18 -31.77
C MET A 77 -0.93 11.48 -30.41
N ALA A 78 -0.64 12.25 -29.35
CA ALA A 78 -0.52 11.68 -28.01
C ALA A 78 -1.82 11.03 -27.53
N ALA A 79 -2.98 11.67 -27.77
CA ALA A 79 -4.27 11.10 -27.41
C ALA A 79 -4.52 9.78 -28.15
N LEU A 80 -4.28 9.74 -29.46
CA LEU A 80 -4.43 8.52 -30.27
C LEU A 80 -3.52 7.39 -29.78
N ILE A 81 -2.27 7.69 -29.42
CA ILE A 81 -1.34 6.69 -28.88
C ILE A 81 -1.80 6.20 -27.49
N PHE A 82 -2.12 7.10 -26.56
CA PHE A 82 -2.39 6.72 -25.17
C PHE A 82 -3.80 6.20 -24.92
N ASN A 83 -4.79 6.62 -25.71
CA ASN A 83 -6.19 6.22 -25.51
C ASN A 83 -6.57 5.00 -26.36
N ASP A 84 -5.94 4.80 -27.52
CA ASP A 84 -6.31 3.73 -28.46
C ASP A 84 -5.20 2.67 -28.57
N LEU A 85 -3.98 3.08 -28.94
CA LEU A 85 -2.89 2.12 -29.18
C LEU A 85 -2.38 1.45 -27.90
N VAL A 86 -2.13 2.21 -26.84
CA VAL A 86 -1.60 1.70 -25.57
C VAL A 86 -2.56 0.69 -24.93
N PRO A 87 -3.88 0.93 -24.81
CA PRO A 87 -4.81 -0.07 -24.28
C PRO A 87 -4.87 -1.34 -25.10
N TYR A 88 -4.80 -1.24 -26.43
CA TYR A 88 -4.66 -2.42 -27.31
C TYR A 88 -3.39 -3.21 -26.99
N LEU A 89 -2.23 -2.56 -26.95
CA LEU A 89 -0.95 -3.22 -26.64
C LEU A 89 -0.95 -3.83 -25.23
N GLN A 90 -1.53 -3.16 -24.23
CA GLN A 90 -1.70 -3.69 -22.88
C GLN A 90 -2.55 -4.96 -22.88
N LYS A 91 -3.69 -4.97 -23.59
CA LYS A 91 -4.53 -6.16 -23.75
C LYS A 91 -3.75 -7.32 -24.38
N ARG A 92 -3.00 -7.06 -25.46
CA ARG A 92 -2.17 -8.09 -26.10
C ARG A 92 -1.12 -8.66 -25.15
N VAL A 93 -0.41 -7.82 -24.39
CA VAL A 93 0.58 -8.29 -23.40
C VAL A 93 -0.08 -9.15 -22.31
N LEU A 94 -1.25 -8.74 -21.81
CA LEU A 94 -1.98 -9.51 -20.80
C LEU A 94 -2.42 -10.88 -21.33
N GLU A 95 -2.99 -10.94 -22.53
CA GLU A 95 -3.49 -12.18 -23.12
C GLU A 95 -2.38 -13.10 -23.64
N ASP A 96 -1.42 -12.56 -24.38
CA ASP A 96 -0.39 -13.34 -25.07
C ASP A 96 0.74 -13.78 -24.14
N HIS A 97 1.13 -12.91 -23.21
CA HIS A 97 2.28 -13.15 -22.34
C HIS A 97 1.87 -13.64 -20.95
N TYR A 98 0.89 -12.98 -20.33
CA TYR A 98 0.43 -13.36 -18.99
C TYR A 98 -0.70 -14.40 -19.02
N GLN A 99 -1.31 -14.68 -20.17
CA GLN A 99 -2.47 -15.57 -20.31
C GLN A 99 -3.68 -15.12 -19.46
N MET A 100 -3.77 -13.82 -19.19
CA MET A 100 -4.80 -13.22 -18.35
C MET A 100 -5.76 -12.39 -19.19
N SER A 101 -7.03 -12.79 -19.20
CA SER A 101 -8.12 -12.02 -19.81
C SER A 101 -8.45 -10.76 -18.98
N PRO A 102 -8.44 -9.54 -19.57
CA PRO A 102 -8.77 -8.30 -18.87
C PRO A 102 -10.17 -8.31 -18.23
N ASP A 103 -11.16 -8.91 -18.89
CA ASP A 103 -12.54 -8.97 -18.39
C ASP A 103 -12.60 -9.81 -17.12
N ARG A 104 -11.93 -10.96 -17.12
CA ARG A 104 -11.83 -11.81 -15.93
C ARG A 104 -11.01 -11.14 -14.83
N MET A 105 -9.96 -10.38 -15.18
CA MET A 105 -9.23 -9.58 -14.20
C MET A 105 -10.15 -8.59 -13.50
N LEU A 106 -11.00 -7.89 -14.26
CA LEU A 106 -11.98 -6.95 -13.69
C LEU A 106 -13.02 -7.66 -12.82
N ASP A 107 -13.56 -8.81 -13.24
CA ASP A 107 -14.49 -9.61 -12.44
C ASP A 107 -13.88 -9.99 -11.08
N VAL A 108 -12.62 -10.44 -11.10
CA VAL A 108 -11.88 -10.82 -9.90
C VAL A 108 -11.64 -9.61 -8.99
N MET A 109 -11.33 -8.44 -9.55
CA MET A 109 -11.20 -7.20 -8.77
C MET A 109 -12.53 -6.78 -8.13
N ASN A 110 -13.63 -6.82 -8.88
CA ASN A 110 -14.95 -6.47 -8.35
C ASN A 110 -15.32 -7.36 -7.15
N ARG A 111 -15.03 -8.66 -7.28
CA ARG A 111 -15.31 -9.66 -6.25
C ARG A 111 -14.40 -9.52 -5.03
N TYR A 112 -13.08 -9.48 -5.21
CA TYR A 112 -12.11 -9.63 -4.12
C TYR A 112 -11.41 -8.35 -3.68
N GLY A 113 -11.64 -7.23 -4.36
CA GLY A 113 -11.15 -5.91 -3.95
C GLY A 113 -10.24 -5.23 -4.97
N PRO A 114 -9.66 -4.08 -4.59
CA PRO A 114 -8.85 -3.27 -5.49
C PRO A 114 -7.47 -3.90 -5.71
N LEU A 115 -7.43 -5.01 -6.44
CA LEU A 115 -6.20 -5.77 -6.69
C LEU A 115 -5.18 -4.91 -7.44
N ASP A 116 -4.00 -4.76 -6.85
CA ASP A 116 -2.84 -4.24 -7.54
C ASP A 116 -2.15 -5.39 -8.27
N TRP A 117 -2.22 -5.40 -9.60
CA TRP A 117 -1.65 -6.46 -10.44
C TRP A 117 -0.12 -6.50 -10.44
N ARG A 118 0.55 -5.56 -9.76
CA ARG A 118 1.99 -5.65 -9.46
C ARG A 118 2.27 -6.58 -8.27
N HIS A 119 1.26 -6.90 -7.46
CA HIS A 119 1.37 -7.78 -6.30
C HIS A 119 1.15 -9.25 -6.69
N GLY A 120 2.04 -10.14 -6.26
CA GLY A 120 1.98 -11.57 -6.62
C GLY A 120 0.67 -12.26 -6.19
N ASP A 121 0.16 -11.95 -4.99
CA ASP A 121 -1.11 -12.50 -4.51
C ASP A 121 -2.33 -12.13 -5.39
N SER A 122 -2.30 -10.99 -6.09
CA SER A 122 -3.36 -10.63 -7.05
C SER A 122 -3.43 -11.62 -8.21
N HIS A 123 -2.27 -12.05 -8.73
CA HIS A 123 -2.17 -13.11 -9.74
C HIS A 123 -2.63 -14.45 -9.20
N GLY A 124 -2.25 -14.77 -7.96
CA GLY A 124 -2.68 -16.00 -7.29
C GLY A 124 -4.20 -16.10 -7.14
N ILE A 125 -4.87 -14.99 -6.79
CA ILE A 125 -6.34 -14.93 -6.72
C ILE A 125 -6.95 -15.17 -8.10
N TYR A 126 -6.43 -14.54 -9.15
CA TYR A 126 -6.89 -14.76 -10.52
C TYR A 126 -6.82 -16.24 -10.92
N TRP A 127 -5.65 -16.87 -10.72
CA TRP A 127 -5.41 -18.23 -11.15
C TRP A 127 -6.11 -19.27 -10.27
N SER A 128 -6.29 -19.02 -8.97
CA SER A 128 -7.10 -19.88 -8.11
C SER A 128 -8.58 -19.87 -8.53
N GLU A 129 -9.14 -18.71 -8.91
CA GLU A 129 -10.49 -18.62 -9.47
C GLU A 129 -10.63 -19.43 -10.76
N GLN A 130 -9.67 -19.30 -11.69
CA GLN A 130 -9.70 -20.09 -12.93
C GLN A 130 -9.55 -21.59 -12.62
N GLY A 131 -8.66 -21.95 -11.69
CA GLY A 131 -8.42 -23.32 -11.28
C GLY A 131 -9.67 -24.00 -10.72
N VAL A 132 -10.41 -23.33 -9.82
CA VAL A 132 -11.68 -23.85 -9.28
C VAL A 132 -12.74 -23.99 -10.37
N LYS A 133 -12.84 -23.04 -11.31
CA LYS A 133 -13.78 -23.15 -12.43
C LYS A 133 -13.49 -24.35 -13.31
N VAL A 134 -12.22 -24.59 -13.64
CA VAL A 134 -11.80 -25.72 -14.47
C VAL A 134 -11.95 -27.05 -13.72
N SER A 135 -11.52 -27.13 -12.45
CA SER A 135 -11.54 -28.37 -11.67
C SER A 135 -12.95 -28.95 -11.54
N ARG A 136 -13.95 -28.08 -11.37
CA ARG A 136 -15.35 -28.47 -11.22
C ARG A 136 -15.95 -29.11 -12.47
N ALA A 137 -15.34 -28.91 -13.64
CA ALA A 137 -15.75 -29.52 -14.90
C ALA A 137 -15.02 -30.83 -15.22
N LEU A 138 -14.06 -31.26 -14.39
CA LEU A 138 -13.26 -32.47 -14.64
C LEU A 138 -13.99 -33.74 -14.17
N GLU A 139 -13.83 -34.84 -14.92
CA GLU A 139 -14.42 -36.14 -14.59
C GLU A 139 -13.86 -36.73 -13.28
N ARG A 140 -12.58 -36.49 -12.98
CA ARG A 140 -11.86 -36.98 -11.80
C ARG A 140 -11.65 -35.86 -10.77
N ARG A 141 -12.70 -35.07 -10.53
CA ARG A 141 -12.68 -33.90 -9.64
C ARG A 141 -12.29 -34.27 -8.21
N GLU A 142 -12.70 -35.44 -7.74
CA GLU A 142 -12.40 -35.97 -6.40
C GLU A 142 -10.90 -36.15 -6.14
N GLN A 143 -10.07 -36.21 -7.19
CA GLN A 143 -8.61 -36.29 -7.07
C GLN A 143 -7.94 -34.90 -6.97
N ILE A 144 -8.72 -33.83 -7.14
CA ILE A 144 -8.26 -32.46 -7.08
C ILE A 144 -8.56 -31.86 -5.71
N ASN A 145 -7.56 -31.22 -5.12
CA ASN A 145 -7.71 -30.53 -3.84
C ASN A 145 -8.20 -29.08 -4.06
N GLU A 146 -9.48 -28.95 -4.42
CA GLU A 146 -10.13 -27.64 -4.61
C GLU A 146 -10.12 -26.80 -3.34
N LEU A 147 -10.24 -27.46 -2.18
CA LEU A 147 -10.16 -26.80 -0.87
C LEU A 147 -8.86 -26.01 -0.72
N SER A 148 -7.74 -26.52 -1.23
CA SER A 148 -6.46 -25.80 -1.20
C SER A 148 -6.47 -24.53 -2.05
N LEU A 149 -7.16 -24.53 -3.20
CA LEU A 149 -7.33 -23.33 -4.02
C LEU A 149 -8.20 -22.30 -3.31
N VAL A 150 -9.31 -22.74 -2.70
CA VAL A 150 -10.22 -21.88 -1.92
C VAL A 150 -9.50 -21.25 -0.72
N ARG A 151 -8.81 -22.06 0.09
CA ARG A 151 -8.02 -21.58 1.24
C ARG A 151 -6.86 -20.70 0.81
N GLY A 152 -6.18 -21.06 -0.28
CA GLY A 152 -5.08 -20.28 -0.86
C GLY A 152 -5.55 -18.88 -1.24
N ARG A 153 -6.68 -18.79 -1.95
CA ARG A 153 -7.31 -17.51 -2.32
C ARG A 153 -7.65 -16.65 -1.10
N LEU A 154 -8.27 -17.25 -0.07
CA LEU A 154 -8.58 -16.54 1.17
C LEU A 154 -7.32 -16.02 1.87
N MET A 155 -6.25 -16.83 1.91
CA MET A 155 -4.97 -16.40 2.48
C MET A 155 -4.31 -15.29 1.66
N MET A 156 -4.42 -15.32 0.33
CA MET A 156 -3.95 -14.25 -0.54
C MET A 156 -4.69 -12.93 -0.27
N ILE A 157 -5.99 -12.96 0.01
CA ILE A 157 -6.75 -11.76 0.43
C ILE A 157 -6.24 -11.23 1.78
N ILE A 158 -5.97 -12.12 2.75
CA ILE A 158 -5.35 -11.74 4.03
C ILE A 158 -3.98 -11.08 3.81
N ASN A 159 -3.15 -11.63 2.91
CA ASN A 159 -1.85 -11.06 2.58
C ASN A 159 -2.00 -9.68 1.93
N LEU A 160 -2.94 -9.50 1.00
CA LEU A 160 -3.23 -8.19 0.42
C LEU A 160 -3.73 -7.17 1.47
N MET A 161 -4.35 -7.62 2.55
CA MET A 161 -4.62 -6.72 3.68
C MET A 161 -3.34 -6.26 4.39
N ARG A 162 -2.26 -7.06 4.39
CA ARG A 162 -0.93 -6.71 4.95
C ARG A 162 -0.08 -5.87 4.00
N SER A 163 -0.15 -6.11 2.69
CA SER A 163 0.82 -5.62 1.70
C SER A 163 0.24 -5.23 0.35
N GLY A 164 -1.08 -5.23 0.19
CA GLY A 164 -1.76 -5.08 -1.10
C GLY A 164 -1.66 -3.69 -1.73
N LYS A 165 -1.25 -2.67 -0.96
CA LYS A 165 -0.94 -1.36 -1.52
C LYS A 165 0.55 -1.27 -1.84
N ILE A 166 0.88 -1.18 -3.12
CA ILE A 166 2.27 -1.01 -3.58
C ILE A 166 2.55 0.47 -3.82
N ASP A 167 3.46 1.03 -3.01
CA ASP A 167 4.09 2.31 -3.31
C ASP A 167 5.45 2.06 -3.95
N TYR A 168 5.65 2.62 -5.14
CA TYR A 168 6.85 2.41 -5.94
C TYR A 168 7.36 3.73 -6.47
N ASP A 169 8.65 3.97 -6.29
CA ASP A 169 9.36 5.08 -6.93
C ASP A 169 10.40 4.55 -7.92
N ALA A 170 10.29 4.99 -9.18
CA ALA A 170 11.10 4.46 -10.26
C ALA A 170 12.56 4.95 -10.26
N VAL A 171 12.80 6.16 -9.75
CA VAL A 171 14.13 6.77 -9.73
C VAL A 171 14.97 6.15 -8.62
N SER A 172 14.41 6.06 -7.41
CA SER A 172 15.10 5.42 -6.27
C SER A 172 14.98 3.89 -6.28
N LYS A 173 14.12 3.34 -7.15
CA LYS A 173 13.75 1.91 -7.20
C LYS A 173 13.18 1.41 -5.88
N ARG A 174 12.62 2.30 -5.06
CA ARG A 174 11.99 1.98 -3.79
C ARG A 174 10.71 1.20 -4.07
N ILE A 175 10.54 0.07 -3.40
CA ILE A 175 9.28 -0.67 -3.35
C ILE A 175 8.88 -0.76 -1.88
N ASP A 176 7.75 -0.16 -1.55
CA ASP A 176 7.12 -0.26 -0.24
C ASP A 176 5.80 -1.02 -0.38
N LEU A 177 5.67 -2.10 0.37
CA LEU A 177 4.44 -2.85 0.49
C LEU A 177 3.71 -2.39 1.76
N LEU A 178 2.50 -1.87 1.58
CA LEU A 178 1.72 -1.23 2.64
C LEU A 178 0.41 -1.99 2.90
N PRO A 179 -0.06 -2.00 4.16
CA PRO A 179 -1.38 -2.53 4.48
C PRO A 179 -2.49 -1.81 3.73
N ASP A 180 -3.49 -2.58 3.30
CA ASP A 180 -4.68 -2.07 2.64
C ASP A 180 -5.95 -2.60 3.32
N PRO A 181 -6.54 -1.84 4.26
CA PRO A 181 -7.71 -2.29 5.02
C PRO A 181 -8.96 -2.48 4.14
N ARG A 182 -8.96 -2.03 2.88
CA ARG A 182 -10.09 -2.24 1.95
C ARG A 182 -10.33 -3.71 1.64
N PHE A 183 -9.36 -4.59 1.88
CA PHE A 183 -9.51 -6.04 1.73
C PHE A 183 -10.28 -6.69 2.89
N ALA A 184 -10.46 -6.02 4.03
CA ALA A 184 -11.18 -6.59 5.17
C ALA A 184 -12.64 -6.97 4.84
N PRO A 185 -13.50 -6.06 4.34
CA PRO A 185 -14.85 -6.42 3.93
C PRO A 185 -14.89 -7.40 2.76
N LYS A 186 -13.85 -7.41 1.90
CA LYS A 186 -13.77 -8.35 0.78
C LYS A 186 -13.45 -9.78 1.22
N PHE A 187 -12.69 -9.93 2.31
CA PHE A 187 -12.53 -11.23 2.94
C PHE A 187 -13.85 -11.74 3.52
N GLU A 188 -14.66 -10.89 4.17
CA GLU A 188 -15.97 -11.28 4.71
C GLU A 188 -16.87 -11.87 3.59
N THR A 189 -16.97 -11.20 2.45
CA THR A 189 -17.70 -11.75 1.29
C THR A 189 -17.05 -13.04 0.77
N ALA A 190 -15.72 -13.09 0.68
CA ALA A 190 -15.01 -14.25 0.14
C ALA A 190 -15.12 -15.51 1.02
N ILE A 191 -15.19 -15.35 2.34
CA ILE A 191 -15.38 -16.46 3.28
C ILE A 191 -16.83 -16.95 3.24
N GLU A 192 -17.82 -16.05 3.11
CA GLU A 192 -19.22 -16.41 2.88
C GLU A 192 -19.38 -17.22 1.58
N ASP A 193 -18.82 -16.74 0.47
CA ASP A 193 -18.78 -17.45 -0.81
C ASP A 193 -18.14 -18.86 -0.68
N ALA A 194 -17.10 -18.98 0.14
CA ALA A 194 -16.42 -20.26 0.37
C ALA A 194 -17.28 -21.24 1.18
N LEU A 195 -17.99 -20.74 2.20
CA LEU A 195 -18.94 -21.54 2.99
C LEU A 195 -20.12 -21.99 2.13
N GLU A 196 -20.68 -21.11 1.30
CA GLU A 196 -21.73 -21.47 0.34
C GLU A 196 -21.25 -22.54 -0.65
N LEU A 197 -20.01 -22.43 -1.13
CA LEU A 197 -19.43 -23.42 -2.04
C LEU A 197 -19.27 -24.79 -1.37
N ILE A 198 -18.80 -24.82 -0.12
CA ILE A 198 -18.67 -26.03 0.70
C ILE A 198 -20.03 -26.69 0.93
N ASN A 199 -21.06 -25.89 1.23
CA ASN A 199 -22.41 -26.38 1.51
C ASN A 199 -23.27 -26.66 0.27
N SER A 200 -22.74 -26.43 -0.94
CA SER A 200 -23.45 -26.72 -2.18
C SER A 200 -23.65 -28.23 -2.38
N ASP A 201 -24.62 -28.64 -3.21
CA ASP A 201 -24.86 -30.06 -3.53
C ASP A 201 -23.63 -30.78 -4.09
N GLN A 202 -22.73 -30.04 -4.74
CA GLN A 202 -21.48 -30.56 -5.28
C GLN A 202 -20.32 -30.56 -4.27
N GLY A 203 -20.45 -29.84 -3.15
CA GLY A 203 -19.40 -29.62 -2.16
C GLY A 203 -18.11 -29.01 -2.74
N VAL A 204 -17.03 -29.13 -1.98
CA VAL A 204 -15.65 -28.79 -2.39
C VAL A 204 -14.77 -30.01 -2.15
N ALA A 205 -14.06 -30.46 -3.18
CA ALA A 205 -13.19 -31.63 -3.05
C ALA A 205 -11.90 -31.30 -2.26
N ALA A 206 -11.56 -32.15 -1.30
CA ALA A 206 -10.34 -32.11 -0.50
C ALA A 206 -9.39 -33.28 -0.85
N ALA A 207 -9.41 -33.73 -2.11
CA ALA A 207 -8.69 -34.91 -2.58
C ALA A 207 -8.97 -36.15 -1.71
N ASP A 208 -7.91 -36.80 -1.21
CA ASP A 208 -7.99 -38.03 -0.40
C ASP A 208 -8.79 -37.87 0.92
N PHE A 209 -9.09 -36.64 1.33
CA PHE A 209 -9.85 -36.33 2.54
C PHE A 209 -11.37 -36.23 2.31
N GLY A 210 -11.84 -36.42 1.07
CA GLY A 210 -13.27 -36.38 0.74
C GLY A 210 -13.78 -34.97 0.45
N LEU A 211 -14.98 -34.64 0.96
CA LEU A 211 -15.55 -33.29 0.84
C LEU A 211 -15.09 -32.43 2.01
N ALA A 212 -14.77 -31.17 1.73
CA ALA A 212 -14.44 -30.20 2.75
C ALA A 212 -15.64 -29.89 3.65
N GLU A 213 -15.35 -29.53 4.89
CA GLU A 213 -16.32 -29.06 5.88
C GLU A 213 -16.04 -27.60 6.23
N GLU A 214 -17.02 -26.88 6.79
CA GLU A 214 -16.82 -25.48 7.21
C GLU A 214 -15.64 -25.31 8.18
N ALA A 215 -15.40 -26.33 9.03
CA ALA A 215 -14.29 -26.37 9.98
C ALA A 215 -12.92 -26.27 9.29
N ASP A 216 -12.79 -26.70 8.03
CA ASP A 216 -11.54 -26.59 7.26
C ASP A 216 -11.12 -25.13 6.97
N LEU A 217 -12.06 -24.18 7.11
CA LEU A 217 -11.80 -22.76 6.93
C LEU A 217 -11.46 -22.03 8.24
N PHE A 218 -11.66 -22.67 9.40
CA PHE A 218 -11.53 -22.06 10.72
C PHE A 218 -10.20 -21.32 10.91
N ALA A 219 -9.07 -21.99 10.66
CA ALA A 219 -7.74 -21.42 10.86
C ALA A 219 -7.49 -20.20 9.95
N THR A 220 -8.07 -20.20 8.76
CA THR A 220 -7.99 -19.08 7.81
C THR A 220 -8.81 -17.90 8.32
N TRP A 221 -10.03 -18.16 8.82
CA TRP A 221 -10.91 -17.14 9.38
C TRP A 221 -10.32 -16.52 10.66
N GLU A 222 -9.76 -17.35 11.55
CA GLU A 222 -9.03 -16.88 12.73
C GLU A 222 -7.86 -15.96 12.35
N THR A 223 -7.05 -16.37 11.38
CA THR A 223 -5.90 -15.57 10.90
C THR A 223 -6.37 -14.20 10.40
N PHE A 224 -7.47 -14.17 9.65
CA PHE A 224 -8.10 -12.94 9.19
C PHE A 224 -8.55 -12.07 10.36
N LEU A 225 -9.35 -12.60 11.29
CA LEU A 225 -9.95 -11.83 12.37
C LEU A 225 -8.90 -11.22 13.30
N ASN A 226 -7.84 -11.96 13.60
CA ASN A 226 -6.69 -11.44 14.34
C ASN A 226 -6.08 -10.23 13.62
N LEU A 227 -5.78 -10.37 12.33
CA LEU A 227 -5.16 -9.32 11.54
C LEU A 227 -6.07 -8.11 11.33
N ALA A 228 -7.32 -8.33 10.94
CA ALA A 228 -8.31 -7.29 10.70
C ALA A 228 -8.58 -6.48 11.97
N THR A 229 -8.66 -7.13 13.13
CA THR A 229 -8.79 -6.44 14.42
C THR A 229 -7.61 -5.51 14.68
N ILE A 230 -6.37 -6.04 14.56
CA ILE A 230 -5.16 -5.27 14.83
C ILE A 230 -5.00 -4.12 13.82
N LEU A 231 -5.15 -4.41 12.52
CA LEU A 231 -4.99 -3.38 11.49
C LEU A 231 -6.07 -2.32 11.59
N ASN A 232 -7.36 -2.66 11.73
CA ASN A 232 -8.39 -1.63 11.86
C ASN A 232 -8.21 -0.80 13.14
N PHE A 233 -7.71 -1.37 14.24
CA PHE A 233 -7.35 -0.59 15.43
C PHE A 233 -6.18 0.37 15.16
N LEU A 234 -5.11 -0.13 14.54
CA LEU A 234 -3.94 0.67 14.17
C LEU A 234 -4.22 1.68 13.07
N TYR A 235 -5.24 1.44 12.23
CA TYR A 235 -5.79 2.33 11.20
C TYR A 235 -7.01 3.16 11.69
N GLY A 236 -7.43 2.92 12.94
CA GLY A 236 -8.28 3.73 13.83
C GLY A 236 -9.72 3.77 13.42
N ASP A 237 -10.10 2.75 12.69
CA ASP A 237 -11.46 2.33 12.56
C ASP A 237 -11.80 1.46 13.78
N GLU A 238 -11.99 2.11 14.93
CA GLU A 238 -12.30 1.42 16.19
C GLU A 238 -13.61 0.64 16.10
N ALA A 239 -14.57 1.12 15.28
CA ALA A 239 -15.84 0.44 15.06
C ALA A 239 -15.63 -0.91 14.34
N GLU A 240 -14.89 -0.92 13.23
CA GLU A 240 -14.56 -2.15 12.52
C GLU A 240 -13.65 -3.06 13.36
N ALA A 241 -12.64 -2.52 14.05
CA ALA A 241 -11.81 -3.30 14.95
C ALA A 241 -12.63 -3.99 16.05
N GLN A 242 -13.60 -3.28 16.63
CA GLN A 242 -14.50 -3.82 17.65
C GLN A 242 -15.46 -4.87 17.08
N LYS A 243 -15.90 -4.71 15.83
CA LYS A 243 -16.70 -5.72 15.09
C LYS A 243 -15.89 -7.00 14.90
N TYR A 244 -14.68 -6.93 14.33
CA TYR A 244 -13.85 -8.11 14.11
C TYR A 244 -13.42 -8.78 15.42
N PHE A 245 -13.14 -8.01 16.48
CA PHE A 245 -12.84 -8.57 17.79
C PHE A 245 -14.00 -9.37 18.37
N LYS A 246 -15.25 -8.88 18.23
CA LYS A 246 -16.45 -9.62 18.66
C LYS A 246 -16.63 -10.91 17.85
N GLN A 247 -16.43 -10.85 16.53
CA GLN A 247 -16.46 -12.03 15.69
C GLN A 247 -15.40 -13.05 16.12
N TYR A 248 -14.18 -12.60 16.43
CA TYR A 248 -13.09 -13.47 16.86
C TYR A 248 -13.40 -14.16 18.19
N LYS A 249 -13.91 -13.42 19.18
CA LYS A 249 -14.36 -14.01 20.45
C LYS A 249 -15.43 -15.07 20.25
N LYS A 250 -16.41 -14.80 19.37
CA LYS A 250 -17.47 -15.77 19.06
C LYS A 250 -16.89 -17.03 18.41
N LEU A 251 -15.98 -16.87 17.45
CA LEU A 251 -15.35 -17.96 16.72
C LEU A 251 -14.54 -18.87 17.67
N LEU A 252 -13.76 -18.30 18.60
CA LEU A 252 -12.98 -19.05 19.58
C LEU A 252 -13.84 -19.74 20.65
N SER A 253 -14.92 -19.09 21.08
CA SER A 253 -15.88 -19.67 22.03
C SER A 253 -16.51 -20.96 21.50
N GLN A 254 -16.83 -20.99 20.20
CA GLN A 254 -17.33 -22.19 19.53
C GLN A 254 -16.34 -23.36 19.53
N GLN A 255 -15.05 -23.08 19.74
CA GLN A 255 -13.98 -24.07 19.83
C GLN A 255 -13.51 -24.35 21.27
N GLY A 256 -14.14 -23.74 22.28
CA GLY A 256 -13.79 -23.94 23.68
C GLY A 256 -12.53 -23.19 24.15
N PHE A 257 -12.09 -22.16 23.43
CA PHE A 257 -10.94 -21.31 23.82
C PHE A 257 -11.37 -20.04 24.58
N ASP A 258 -12.45 -20.12 25.35
CA ASP A 258 -13.01 -18.97 26.06
C ASP A 258 -12.02 -18.36 27.07
N GLU A 259 -11.14 -19.15 27.66
CA GLU A 259 -10.24 -18.75 28.75
C GLU A 259 -8.94 -18.05 28.31
N GLU A 260 -8.70 -17.91 27.00
CA GLU A 260 -7.48 -17.31 26.47
C GLU A 260 -7.27 -15.86 26.96
N PRO A 261 -6.14 -15.52 27.63
CA PRO A 261 -5.93 -14.22 28.28
C PRO A 261 -6.11 -13.01 27.35
N ALA A 262 -5.75 -13.15 26.07
CA ALA A 262 -5.91 -12.09 25.07
C ALA A 262 -7.38 -11.69 24.85
N PHE A 263 -8.34 -12.56 25.18
CA PHE A 263 -9.77 -12.35 24.94
C PHE A 263 -10.58 -12.09 26.23
N GLN A 264 -9.93 -12.21 27.39
CA GLN A 264 -10.49 -11.93 28.72
C GLN A 264 -10.58 -10.43 29.05
N GLY A 265 -10.38 -9.55 28.07
CA GLY A 265 -10.37 -8.09 28.25
C GLY A 265 -11.08 -7.31 27.15
N THR A 266 -10.77 -6.01 27.08
CA THR A 266 -11.25 -5.11 26.02
C THR A 266 -10.44 -5.28 24.73
N LEU A 267 -10.90 -4.64 23.65
CA LEU A 267 -10.16 -4.57 22.38
C LEU A 267 -8.74 -4.04 22.58
N GLU A 268 -8.56 -3.02 23.42
CA GLU A 268 -7.26 -2.44 23.72
C GLU A 268 -6.34 -3.44 24.45
N ASN A 269 -6.89 -4.23 25.37
CA ASN A 269 -6.13 -5.28 26.05
C ASN A 269 -5.68 -6.36 25.06
N PHE A 270 -6.58 -6.79 24.18
CA PHE A 270 -6.27 -7.74 23.11
C PHE A 270 -5.12 -7.23 22.22
N VAL A 271 -5.22 -6.00 21.74
CA VAL A 271 -4.18 -5.39 20.89
C VAL A 271 -2.88 -5.27 21.67
N ALA A 272 -2.90 -4.79 22.91
CA ALA A 272 -1.70 -4.65 23.74
C ALA A 272 -0.97 -5.99 23.95
N ILE A 273 -1.72 -7.08 24.24
CA ILE A 273 -1.15 -8.42 24.40
C ILE A 273 -0.52 -8.89 23.08
N ARG A 274 -1.22 -8.76 21.95
CA ARG A 274 -0.69 -9.13 20.64
C ARG A 274 0.56 -8.34 20.25
N PHE A 275 0.61 -7.07 20.59
CA PHE A 275 1.81 -6.25 20.40
C PHE A 275 2.98 -6.70 21.29
N ALA A 276 2.71 -7.06 22.54
CA ALA A 276 3.72 -7.58 23.45
C ALA A 276 4.27 -8.94 22.96
N ASP A 277 3.39 -9.83 22.50
CA ASP A 277 3.73 -11.13 21.91
C ASP A 277 4.63 -10.96 20.67
N MET A 278 4.33 -9.98 19.81
CA MET A 278 5.12 -9.70 18.61
C MET A 278 6.48 -9.04 18.91
N ALA A 279 6.59 -8.32 20.02
CA ALA A 279 7.78 -7.53 20.34
C ALA A 279 8.73 -8.21 21.34
N GLU A 280 8.33 -9.33 21.97
CA GLU A 280 9.01 -9.89 23.16
C GLU A 280 9.23 -8.84 24.29
N VAL A 281 8.40 -7.78 24.35
CA VAL A 281 8.58 -6.64 25.26
C VAL A 281 7.67 -6.74 26.49
N LYS A 282 8.23 -6.44 27.68
CA LYS A 282 7.49 -6.31 28.95
C LYS A 282 6.75 -4.97 29.06
N LEU A 283 5.58 -4.97 29.69
CA LEU A 283 4.61 -3.86 29.87
C LEU A 283 5.09 -2.54 30.55
N GLY A 284 6.40 -2.31 30.75
CA GLY A 284 6.95 -1.13 31.46
C GLY A 284 7.18 0.14 30.62
N ASP A 285 6.93 0.11 29.31
CA ASP A 285 7.59 1.02 28.34
C ASP A 285 6.65 1.96 27.55
N LEU A 286 5.74 2.66 28.24
CA LEU A 286 4.82 3.63 27.62
C LEU A 286 5.53 4.70 26.78
N ARG A 287 6.73 5.13 27.21
CA ARG A 287 7.57 6.08 26.47
C ARG A 287 8.06 5.50 25.13
N GLN A 288 8.45 4.22 25.12
CA GLN A 288 8.89 3.56 23.89
C GLN A 288 7.71 3.36 22.94
N LEU A 289 6.51 3.10 23.46
CA LEU A 289 5.30 3.04 22.66
C LEU A 289 4.95 4.39 22.01
N ILE A 290 5.07 5.51 22.75
CA ILE A 290 4.90 6.86 22.20
C ILE A 290 5.94 7.16 21.12
N ASP A 291 7.23 6.87 21.37
CA ASP A 291 8.31 7.06 20.39
C ASP A 291 8.09 6.20 19.13
N ALA A 292 7.69 4.93 19.29
CA ALA A 292 7.39 4.03 18.19
C ALA A 292 6.22 4.54 17.32
N MET A 293 5.15 5.03 17.94
CA MET A 293 4.03 5.65 17.22
C MET A 293 4.44 6.91 16.47
N ILE A 294 5.25 7.78 17.09
CA ILE A 294 5.77 8.99 16.44
C ILE A 294 6.68 8.60 15.27
N ARG A 295 7.68 7.73 15.46
CA ARG A 295 8.57 7.27 14.38
C ARG A 295 7.79 6.63 13.24
N ARG A 296 6.79 5.82 13.55
CA ARG A 296 5.89 5.22 12.55
C ARG A 296 5.11 6.28 11.79
N SER A 297 4.63 7.34 12.46
CA SER A 297 3.96 8.46 11.80
C SER A 297 4.88 9.20 10.82
N LEU A 298 6.17 9.34 11.15
CA LEU A 298 7.15 9.99 10.28
C LEU A 298 7.46 9.12 9.06
N VAL A 299 7.75 7.84 9.27
CA VAL A 299 8.16 6.92 8.21
C VAL A 299 6.99 6.50 7.31
N GLN A 300 5.85 6.10 7.89
CA GLN A 300 4.69 5.61 7.13
C GLN A 300 3.73 6.74 6.72
N GLY A 301 3.76 7.87 7.42
CA GLY A 301 2.97 9.04 7.09
C GLY A 301 3.75 9.98 6.19
N LEU A 302 4.69 10.75 6.75
CA LEU A 302 5.38 11.82 6.03
C LEU A 302 6.22 11.30 4.87
N ALA A 303 7.03 10.25 5.07
CA ALA A 303 7.89 9.75 4.00
C ALA A 303 7.11 9.20 2.79
N GLN A 304 5.82 8.92 2.96
CA GLN A 304 4.92 8.43 1.91
C GLN A 304 3.88 9.47 1.48
N GLY A 305 4.01 10.74 1.89
CA GLY A 305 3.05 11.80 1.60
C GLY A 305 1.64 11.59 2.19
N ASN A 306 1.48 10.64 3.12
CA ASN A 306 0.19 10.27 3.70
C ASN A 306 -0.07 11.06 5.00
N LEU A 307 -0.48 12.32 4.85
CA LEU A 307 -0.76 13.21 5.98
C LEU A 307 -1.89 12.70 6.89
N LYS A 308 -2.85 11.94 6.36
CA LYS A 308 -3.90 11.30 7.15
C LYS A 308 -3.30 10.31 8.16
N THR A 309 -2.40 9.45 7.70
CA THR A 309 -1.70 8.48 8.55
C THR A 309 -0.78 9.16 9.56
N PHE A 310 -0.03 10.18 9.12
CA PHE A 310 0.80 11.00 10.02
C PHE A 310 -0.03 11.60 11.16
N ASN A 311 -1.03 12.42 10.83
CA ASN A 311 -1.87 13.13 11.81
C ASN A 311 -2.55 12.16 12.78
N ARG A 312 -2.92 10.98 12.29
CA ARG A 312 -3.62 9.99 13.09
C ARG A 312 -2.71 9.31 14.12
N PHE A 313 -1.51 8.85 13.72
CA PHE A 313 -0.56 8.29 14.69
C PHE A 313 -0.07 9.35 15.68
N ILE A 314 0.07 10.61 15.24
CA ILE A 314 0.35 11.73 16.15
C ILE A 314 -0.80 11.93 17.14
N LYS A 315 -2.06 11.89 16.70
CA LYS A 315 -3.23 11.97 17.59
C LYS A 315 -3.28 10.82 18.59
N LEU A 316 -2.99 9.60 18.16
CA LEU A 316 -2.94 8.42 19.04
C LEU A 316 -1.81 8.53 20.06
N ALA A 317 -0.60 8.89 19.61
CA ALA A 317 0.53 9.15 20.49
C ALA A 317 0.22 10.24 21.53
N LYS A 318 -0.47 11.31 21.11
CA LYS A 318 -0.93 12.36 22.02
C LYS A 318 -1.98 11.85 23.00
N ALA A 319 -2.97 11.07 22.56
CA ALA A 319 -3.99 10.52 23.44
C ALA A 319 -3.39 9.60 24.53
N VAL A 320 -2.40 8.77 24.15
CA VAL A 320 -1.65 7.92 25.08
C VAL A 320 -0.84 8.78 26.06
N TYR A 321 -0.20 9.85 25.58
CA TYR A 321 0.48 10.83 26.42
C TYR A 321 -0.49 11.52 27.40
N ASP A 322 -1.59 12.10 26.92
CA ASP A 322 -2.56 12.85 27.71
C ASP A 322 -3.19 12.00 28.81
N LYS A 323 -3.50 10.72 28.51
CA LYS A 323 -4.07 9.77 29.48
C LYS A 323 -3.18 9.55 30.71
N ARG A 324 -1.87 9.67 30.56
CA ARG A 324 -0.90 9.44 31.65
C ARG A 324 -0.31 10.72 32.22
N TYR A 325 -0.07 11.73 31.38
CA TYR A 325 0.69 12.94 31.71
C TYR A 325 -0.13 14.23 31.62
N GLY A 326 -1.36 14.19 31.08
CA GLY A 326 -2.23 15.37 30.95
C GLY A 326 -2.77 15.93 32.27
N ALA A 327 -2.73 15.16 33.36
CA ALA A 327 -3.02 15.66 34.72
C ALA A 327 -1.86 16.51 35.29
N ALA A 328 -0.61 16.17 34.95
CA ALA A 328 0.57 16.92 35.37
C ALA A 328 0.64 18.32 34.73
N GLU A 329 0.21 18.46 33.46
CA GLU A 329 0.14 19.76 32.76
C GLU A 329 -0.94 20.69 33.34
N ARG A 330 -1.96 20.15 34.04
CA ARG A 330 -3.01 20.91 34.73
C ARG A 330 -2.66 21.27 36.18
N GLY A 331 -1.48 20.88 36.67
CA GLY A 331 -1.03 21.16 38.04
C GLY A 331 -1.72 20.30 39.11
N GLU A 332 -2.35 19.18 38.74
CA GLU A 332 -3.16 18.34 39.62
C GLU A 332 -2.41 17.08 40.11
N ASP A 333 -1.11 16.96 39.83
CA ASP A 333 -0.37 15.68 39.96
C ASP A 333 0.68 15.65 41.09
N THR A 334 0.86 14.46 41.66
CA THR A 334 1.84 14.10 42.72
C THR A 334 3.10 13.42 42.15
N MET A 335 3.25 13.34 40.82
CA MET A 335 4.45 12.79 40.16
C MET A 335 5.72 13.59 40.46
N LEU A 336 6.78 12.85 40.85
CA LEU A 336 8.14 13.38 41.01
C LEU A 336 8.70 13.84 39.65
N ASP A 337 9.37 14.99 39.61
CA ASP A 337 9.78 15.69 38.37
C ASP A 337 10.62 14.84 37.40
N TYR A 338 11.43 13.91 37.89
CA TYR A 338 12.28 13.05 37.05
C TYR A 338 11.51 11.99 36.24
N ASN A 339 10.22 11.77 36.54
CA ASN A 339 9.35 10.87 35.79
C ASN A 339 8.45 11.59 34.77
N LYS A 340 8.53 12.93 34.70
CA LYS A 340 7.77 13.74 33.74
C LYS A 340 8.40 13.67 32.36
N LEU A 341 7.59 13.43 31.34
CA LEU A 341 8.00 13.59 29.95
C LEU A 341 7.95 15.08 29.56
N LEU A 342 8.69 15.44 28.52
CA LEU A 342 8.55 16.76 27.90
C LEU A 342 7.13 16.95 27.34
N PRO A 343 6.64 18.20 27.23
CA PRO A 343 5.40 18.48 26.52
C PRO A 343 5.36 17.79 25.15
N PHE A 344 4.21 17.24 24.80
CA PHE A 344 4.07 16.41 23.60
C PHE A 344 4.64 17.04 22.30
N PRO A 345 4.43 18.35 22.00
CA PRO A 345 5.05 18.99 20.84
C PRO A 345 6.58 18.85 20.84
N LYS A 346 7.22 19.00 21.99
CA LYS A 346 8.68 18.86 22.12
C LYS A 346 9.15 17.42 21.93
N LEU A 347 8.34 16.43 22.34
CA LEU A 347 8.63 15.01 22.05
C LEU A 347 8.60 14.74 20.54
N LEU A 348 7.60 15.28 19.83
CA LEU A 348 7.50 15.17 18.38
C LEU A 348 8.68 15.84 17.68
N GLU A 349 9.01 17.07 18.06
CA GLU A 349 10.16 17.82 17.52
C GLU A 349 11.47 17.07 17.71
N ASN A 350 11.74 16.58 18.93
CA ASN A 350 12.97 15.84 19.23
C ASN A 350 13.05 14.53 18.42
N SER A 351 11.91 13.83 18.28
CA SER A 351 11.84 12.59 17.50
C SER A 351 12.06 12.86 16.02
N PHE A 352 11.44 13.90 15.48
CA PHE A 352 11.62 14.33 14.10
C PHE A 352 13.07 14.73 13.83
N GLN A 353 13.65 15.60 14.66
CA GLN A 353 15.06 16.00 14.60
C GLN A 353 16.00 14.79 14.60
N LYS A 354 15.77 13.83 15.51
CA LYS A 354 16.59 12.62 15.61
C LYS A 354 16.50 11.79 14.33
N VAL A 355 15.29 11.58 13.81
CA VAL A 355 15.04 10.77 12.61
C VAL A 355 15.61 11.42 11.35
N ILE A 356 15.45 12.73 11.15
CA ILE A 356 15.94 13.42 9.93
C ILE A 356 17.46 13.57 9.89
N THR A 357 18.15 13.48 11.03
CA THR A 357 19.62 13.50 11.10
C THR A 357 20.24 12.11 11.25
N GLU A 358 19.43 11.05 11.35
CA GLU A 358 19.88 9.67 11.57
C GLU A 358 20.60 9.10 10.34
N GLU A 359 21.93 8.90 10.43
CA GLU A 359 22.74 8.43 9.29
C GLU A 359 22.45 6.98 8.87
N SER A 360 21.96 6.15 9.80
CA SER A 360 21.51 4.79 9.51
C SER A 360 20.26 4.76 8.61
N LEU A 361 19.51 5.87 8.51
CA LEU A 361 18.36 5.99 7.63
C LEU A 361 18.78 6.57 6.27
N ALA A 362 18.28 5.94 5.21
CA ALA A 362 18.50 6.38 3.84
C ALA A 362 18.13 7.87 3.66
N ILE A 363 19.02 8.64 3.07
CA ILE A 363 18.86 10.09 2.97
C ILE A 363 17.61 10.52 2.18
N LEU A 364 17.23 9.74 1.15
CA LEU A 364 16.00 9.99 0.39
C LEU A 364 14.73 9.78 1.22
N LEU A 365 14.74 8.84 2.17
CA LEU A 365 13.63 8.68 3.12
C LEU A 365 13.48 9.94 3.97
N ARG A 366 14.61 10.50 4.43
CA ARG A 366 14.66 11.70 5.28
C ARG A 366 14.25 12.96 4.51
N ALA A 367 14.70 13.11 3.27
CA ALA A 367 14.28 14.18 2.36
C ALA A 367 12.77 14.15 2.09
N ARG A 368 12.18 12.96 1.88
CA ARG A 368 10.71 12.82 1.77
C ARG A 368 9.98 13.22 3.04
N MET A 369 10.44 12.74 4.20
CA MET A 369 9.87 13.14 5.49
C MET A 369 9.91 14.66 5.66
N TRP A 370 11.02 15.30 5.28
CA TRP A 370 11.15 16.75 5.29
C TRP A 370 10.14 17.41 4.35
N ALA A 371 10.08 17.02 3.08
CA ALA A 371 9.22 17.66 2.08
C ALA A 371 7.72 17.62 2.44
N TRP A 372 7.27 16.56 3.12
CA TRP A 372 5.88 16.41 3.53
C TRP A 372 5.59 16.89 4.97
N ALA A 373 6.63 17.18 5.77
CA ALA A 373 6.45 17.64 7.15
C ALA A 373 5.65 18.94 7.22
N PRO A 374 4.79 19.11 8.26
CA PRO A 374 4.15 20.39 8.52
C PRO A 374 5.18 21.51 8.65
N GLU A 375 4.82 22.70 8.18
CA GLU A 375 5.72 23.86 8.15
C GLU A 375 6.31 24.18 9.53
N GLN A 376 5.45 24.25 10.54
CA GLN A 376 5.85 24.52 11.93
C GLN A 376 6.84 23.48 12.47
N LEU A 377 6.70 22.21 12.06
CA LEU A 377 7.61 21.13 12.47
C LEU A 377 8.97 21.26 11.78
N ARG A 378 9.01 21.72 10.53
CA ARG A 378 10.28 22.05 9.84
C ARG A 378 10.95 23.25 10.47
N GLN A 379 10.20 24.33 10.69
CA GLN A 379 10.68 25.57 11.29
C GLN A 379 11.31 25.32 12.67
N SER A 380 10.69 24.50 13.51
CA SER A 380 11.16 24.24 14.88
C SER A 380 12.48 23.48 14.97
N VAL A 381 12.84 22.70 13.94
CA VAL A 381 14.09 21.90 13.93
C VAL A 381 15.11 22.38 12.90
N TYR A 382 14.77 23.27 11.97
CA TYR A 382 15.65 23.63 10.85
C TYR A 382 16.98 24.21 11.32
N GLN A 383 16.97 25.20 12.22
CA GLN A 383 18.22 25.85 12.66
C GLN A 383 19.18 24.90 13.37
N SER A 384 18.66 23.91 14.11
CA SER A 384 19.51 22.93 14.82
C SER A 384 20.00 21.80 13.91
N THR A 385 19.43 21.63 12.72
CA THR A 385 19.71 20.49 11.84
C THR A 385 20.34 20.86 10.49
N LYS A 386 20.19 22.10 10.00
CA LYS A 386 20.60 22.51 8.64
C LYS A 386 22.03 22.11 8.27
N ASP A 387 23.02 22.41 9.11
CA ASP A 387 24.43 22.12 8.80
C ASP A 387 24.70 20.61 8.69
N THR A 388 23.92 19.80 9.42
CA THR A 388 24.01 18.35 9.37
C THR A 388 23.31 17.79 8.15
N LEU A 389 22.12 18.30 7.83
CA LEU A 389 21.38 17.89 6.64
C LEU A 389 22.13 18.27 5.35
N GLU A 390 22.71 19.47 5.30
CA GLU A 390 23.52 19.94 4.16
C GLU A 390 24.74 19.03 3.93
N ARG A 391 25.51 18.78 4.99
CA ARG A 391 26.68 17.90 4.92
C ARG A 391 26.32 16.50 4.46
N GLN A 392 25.25 15.93 5.01
CA GLN A 392 24.79 14.58 4.67
C GLN A 392 24.25 14.52 3.24
N ALA A 393 23.54 15.56 2.77
CA ALA A 393 23.07 15.66 1.38
C ALA A 393 24.23 15.71 0.40
N LEU A 394 25.23 16.56 0.65
CA LEU A 394 26.44 16.63 -0.18
C LEU A 394 27.22 15.32 -0.18
N ALA A 395 27.34 14.64 0.97
CA ALA A 395 28.00 13.35 1.07
C ALA A 395 27.29 12.24 0.25
N ALA A 396 26.00 12.40 0.00
CA ALA A 396 25.19 11.50 -0.83
C ALA A 396 25.03 11.99 -2.29
N ASP A 397 25.82 12.97 -2.73
CA ASP A 397 25.73 13.61 -4.06
C ASP A 397 24.33 14.18 -4.38
N LEU A 398 23.63 14.65 -3.35
CA LEU A 398 22.35 15.35 -3.48
C LEU A 398 22.54 16.86 -3.38
N ASP A 399 21.65 17.60 -4.02
CA ASP A 399 21.52 19.05 -3.82
C ASP A 399 20.82 19.30 -2.47
N PRO A 400 21.49 19.93 -1.47
CA PRO A 400 20.90 20.19 -0.17
C PRO A 400 19.60 21.00 -0.23
N LEU A 401 19.51 21.96 -1.15
CA LEU A 401 18.34 22.83 -1.27
C LEU A 401 17.14 22.10 -1.89
N ARG A 402 17.38 21.02 -2.64
CA ARG A 402 16.31 20.12 -3.12
C ARG A 402 15.90 19.09 -2.09
N ALA A 403 16.88 18.49 -1.41
CA ALA A 403 16.63 17.43 -0.43
C ALA A 403 16.00 17.96 0.87
N PHE A 404 16.48 19.11 1.35
CA PHE A 404 16.04 19.73 2.60
C PHE A 404 15.84 21.24 2.42
N PRO A 405 14.87 21.67 1.59
CA PRO A 405 14.60 23.08 1.34
C PRO A 405 14.31 23.82 2.66
N PRO A 406 14.77 25.08 2.82
CA PRO A 406 14.47 25.88 3.99
C PRO A 406 12.94 26.02 4.17
N PRO A 407 12.46 26.04 5.42
CA PRO A 407 11.05 26.32 5.70
C PRO A 407 10.69 27.74 5.22
N GLN A 408 9.46 27.90 4.71
CA GLN A 408 8.92 29.20 4.31
C GLN A 408 8.65 30.04 5.58
N GLY A 409 8.98 31.34 5.53
CA GLY A 409 8.57 32.30 6.56
C GLY A 409 7.07 32.65 6.42
N ASP A 410 6.46 33.21 7.47
CA ASP A 410 5.03 33.52 7.59
C ASP A 410 4.44 34.51 6.56
N ASP A 411 5.16 34.87 5.49
CA ASP A 411 4.68 35.78 4.45
C ASP A 411 4.70 35.15 3.04
N GLN A 412 3.50 34.74 2.64
CA GLN A 412 2.96 34.64 1.28
C GLN A 412 3.30 33.45 0.35
N SER A 413 2.18 32.97 -0.20
CA SER A 413 1.96 32.06 -1.32
C SER A 413 2.24 30.58 -1.04
N ALA A 414 1.14 29.83 -0.90
CA ALA A 414 1.13 28.40 -1.11
C ALA A 414 1.70 28.11 -2.51
N SER A 415 3.00 27.85 -2.60
CA SER A 415 3.53 27.07 -3.71
C SER A 415 2.86 25.72 -3.57
N GLU A 416 2.00 25.38 -4.53
CA GLU A 416 1.32 24.10 -4.59
C GLU A 416 2.30 22.99 -4.21
N LYS A 417 1.99 22.26 -3.14
CA LYS A 417 2.67 21.00 -2.87
C LYS A 417 2.57 20.20 -4.18
N PRO A 418 3.67 19.62 -4.69
CA PRO A 418 3.65 18.92 -5.96
C PRO A 418 2.50 17.93 -5.93
N THR A 419 1.49 18.23 -6.73
CA THR A 419 0.31 17.38 -6.86
C THR A 419 0.83 16.14 -7.56
N THR A 420 0.76 14.99 -6.88
CA THR A 420 0.81 13.73 -7.60
C THR A 420 -0.39 13.77 -8.54
N THR A 421 -0.14 14.01 -9.82
CA THR A 421 -1.15 13.86 -10.86
C THR A 421 -1.60 12.40 -10.76
N SER A 422 -2.75 12.15 -10.14
CA SER A 422 -3.43 10.90 -10.38
C SER A 422 -3.84 10.97 -11.84
N ILE A 423 -3.15 10.19 -12.68
CA ILE A 423 -3.71 9.82 -13.97
C ILE A 423 -4.82 8.83 -13.60
N SER A 424 -5.96 9.41 -13.25
CA SER A 424 -7.23 8.75 -13.05
C SER A 424 -8.20 9.54 -13.90
N GLU A 425 -8.21 9.21 -15.19
CA GLU A 425 -9.39 9.16 -16.05
C GLU A 425 -9.19 7.98 -17.01
#